data_AF-A0A4S2PVQ4-F1
#
_entry.id   AF-A0A4S2PVQ4-F1
#
_cell.length_a   1.000
_cell.length_b   1.000
_cell.length_c   1.000
_cell.angle_alpha   90.00
_cell.angle_beta   90.00
_cell.angle_gamma   90.00
#
_symmetry.space_group_name_H-M   'P 1'
#
loop_
_entity.id
_entity.type
_entity.pdbx_description
1 polymer ?
#
loop_
_entity_poly.entity_id
_entity_poly.type
_entity_poly.pdbx_seq_one_letter_code
_entity_poly.pdbx_strand_id
1 'polypeptide(L)'
;MSNLKVNKIPSTYEFWGVKGIERLSINLDPNSKINVFIGNNGVGKTKALECLYQSLLFSNEQYFLKNSIFNEIKSKLVFENAKIDNLSFWKDESHNSIPHNEFDKINKIVSFPIVYIPAQERGY
;
A
#
# COMPACT_ATOMS: atom_id res chain seq x y z
N MET A 1 -0.43 -7.82 20.83
CA MET A 1 -1.55 -7.33 20.00
C MET A 1 -2.02 -8.47 19.12
N SER A 2 -3.32 -8.77 19.14
CA SER A 2 -3.91 -9.84 18.33
C SER A 2 -3.90 -9.46 16.85
N ASN A 3 -3.08 -10.14 16.05
CA ASN A 3 -3.04 -9.96 14.60
C ASN A 3 -4.38 -10.39 13.99
N LEU A 4 -5.17 -9.42 13.54
CA LEU A 4 -6.34 -9.65 12.68
C LEU A 4 -5.82 -10.16 11.33
N LYS A 5 -5.70 -11.49 11.22
CA LYS A 5 -5.24 -12.16 10.01
C LYS A 5 -6.33 -12.12 8.96
N VAL A 6 -6.09 -11.38 7.88
CA VAL A 6 -6.99 -11.36 6.74
C VAL A 6 -6.50 -12.42 5.73
N ASN A 7 -6.93 -13.67 5.90
CA ASN A 7 -6.74 -14.75 4.91
C ASN A 7 -7.69 -14.60 3.69
N LYS A 8 -8.09 -13.37 3.38
CA LYS A 8 -8.98 -13.03 2.25
C LYS A 8 -8.43 -11.78 1.56
N ILE A 9 -8.78 -11.59 0.30
CA ILE A 9 -8.43 -10.35 -0.40
C ILE A 9 -9.19 -9.20 0.29
N PRO A 10 -8.51 -8.12 0.75
CA PRO A 10 -9.18 -6.96 1.30
C PRO A 10 -10.03 -6.27 0.26
N SER A 11 -11.18 -5.76 0.70
CA SER A 11 -12.19 -5.15 -0.16
C SER A 11 -11.97 -3.66 -0.38
N THR A 12 -11.38 -2.97 0.60
CA THR A 12 -11.28 -1.50 0.59
C THR A 12 -9.87 -1.03 0.90
N TYR A 13 -9.44 -0.01 0.18
CA TYR A 13 -8.14 0.64 0.36
C TYR A 13 -8.33 2.15 0.30
N GLU A 14 -7.81 2.85 1.30
CA GLU A 14 -7.83 4.31 1.34
C GLU A 14 -6.42 4.86 1.47
N PHE A 15 -6.13 5.91 0.71
CA PHE A 15 -4.83 6.58 0.69
C PHE A 15 -4.99 8.10 0.75
N TRP A 16 -4.08 8.75 1.47
CA TRP A 16 -4.00 10.21 1.57
C TRP A 16 -2.59 10.70 1.22
N GLY A 17 -2.50 11.92 0.70
CA GLY A 17 -1.23 12.51 0.29
C GLY A 17 -0.61 11.72 -0.87
N VAL A 18 -1.45 11.27 -1.81
CA VAL A 18 -0.95 10.50 -2.96
C VAL A 18 -0.23 11.45 -3.93
N LYS A 19 0.93 11.08 -4.44
CA LYS A 19 1.68 11.94 -5.37
C LYS A 19 0.87 12.22 -6.64
N GLY A 20 0.38 13.45 -6.79
CA GLY A 20 -0.49 13.88 -7.89
C GLY A 20 -1.99 13.60 -7.70
N ILE A 21 -2.41 13.08 -6.54
CA ILE A 21 -3.80 12.81 -6.18
C ILE A 21 -3.98 13.10 -4.68
N GLU A 22 -4.87 14.00 -4.28
CA GLU A 22 -5.00 14.32 -2.83
C GLU A 22 -5.44 13.10 -2.01
N ARG A 23 -6.50 12.42 -2.46
CA ARG A 23 -7.07 11.24 -1.82
C ARG A 23 -7.47 10.19 -2.86
N LEU A 24 -7.20 8.93 -2.56
CA LEU A 24 -7.59 7.79 -3.38
C LEU A 24 -8.36 6.78 -2.53
N SER A 25 -9.51 6.35 -3.03
CA SER A 25 -10.32 5.27 -2.44
C SER A 25 -10.54 4.19 -3.49
N ILE A 26 -10.23 2.94 -3.15
CA ILE A 26 -10.38 1.78 -4.02
C ILE A 26 -11.32 0.79 -3.34
N ASN A 27 -12.35 0.36 -4.06
CA ASN A 27 -13.21 -0.75 -3.68
C ASN A 27 -12.99 -1.88 -4.70
N LEU A 28 -12.51 -3.02 -4.22
CA LEU A 28 -12.37 -4.25 -5.00
C LEU A 28 -13.47 -5.22 -4.62
N ASP A 29 -13.96 -5.99 -5.59
CA ASP A 29 -14.76 -7.18 -5.29
C ASP A 29 -13.79 -8.33 -4.93
N PRO A 30 -13.79 -8.80 -3.67
CA PRO A 30 -12.89 -9.88 -3.23
C PRO A 30 -13.27 -11.25 -3.82
N ASN A 31 -14.48 -11.40 -4.36
CA ASN A 31 -14.93 -12.62 -5.03
C ASN A 31 -14.65 -12.57 -6.54
N SER A 32 -14.34 -11.40 -7.09
CA SER A 32 -13.98 -11.27 -8.50
C SER A 32 -12.57 -11.81 -8.74
N LYS A 33 -12.42 -12.59 -9.79
CA LYS A 33 -11.10 -13.04 -10.27
C LYS A 33 -10.27 -11.90 -10.86
N ILE A 34 -10.93 -10.84 -11.36
CA ILE A 34 -10.29 -9.73 -12.05
C ILE A 34 -10.98 -8.41 -11.67
N ASN A 35 -10.20 -7.45 -11.17
CA ASN A 35 -10.64 -6.07 -10.96
C ASN A 35 -9.89 -5.17 -11.96
N VAL A 36 -10.59 -4.28 -12.66
CA VAL A 36 -10.01 -3.45 -13.74
C VAL A 36 -10.22 -1.97 -13.43
N PHE A 37 -9.14 -1.18 -13.49
CA PHE A 37 -9.22 0.28 -13.43
C PHE A 37 -9.30 0.87 -14.84
N ILE A 38 -10.41 1.55 -15.15
CA ILE A 38 -10.65 2.19 -16.45
C ILE A 38 -10.79 3.70 -16.25
N GLY A 39 -10.26 4.49 -17.18
CA GLY A 39 -10.35 5.94 -17.17
C GLY A 39 -9.36 6.61 -18.11
N ASN A 40 -9.47 7.94 -18.26
CA ASN A 40 -8.63 8.72 -19.17
C ASN A 40 -7.13 8.69 -18.78
N ASN A 41 -6.26 9.06 -19.72
CA ASN A 41 -4.83 9.22 -19.45
C ASN A 41 -4.60 10.30 -18.38
N GLY A 42 -3.61 10.09 -17.51
CA GLY A 42 -3.30 11.01 -16.43
C GLY A 42 -4.22 10.96 -15.19
N VAL A 43 -5.36 10.25 -15.24
CA VAL A 43 -6.34 10.22 -14.13
C VAL A 43 -5.86 9.50 -12.86
N GLY A 44 -4.69 8.85 -12.90
CA GLY A 44 -4.13 8.16 -11.74
C GLY A 44 -4.22 6.64 -11.72
N LYS A 45 -4.60 5.97 -12.82
CA LYS A 45 -4.66 4.49 -12.89
C LYS A 45 -3.37 3.80 -12.42
N THR A 46 -2.22 4.24 -12.95
CA THR A 46 -0.91 3.70 -12.55
C THR A 46 -0.60 4.03 -11.10
N LYS A 47 -0.91 5.25 -10.63
CA LYS A 47 -0.74 5.63 -9.22
C LYS A 47 -1.57 4.77 -8.28
N ALA A 48 -2.80 4.43 -8.65
CA ALA A 48 -3.63 3.53 -7.87
C ALA A 48 -3.01 2.14 -7.75
N LEU A 49 -2.42 1.61 -8.82
CA LEU A 49 -1.71 0.34 -8.79
C LEU A 49 -0.43 0.39 -7.94
N GLU A 50 0.33 1.48 -8.01
CA GLU A 50 1.51 1.70 -7.15
C GLU A 50 1.12 1.76 -5.66
N CYS A 51 0.06 2.50 -5.30
CA CYS A 51 -0.50 2.54 -3.95
C CYS A 51 -0.90 1.14 -3.47
N LEU A 52 -1.63 0.39 -4.30
CA LEU A 52 -2.09 -0.96 -3.98
C LEU A 52 -0.91 -1.92 -3.77
N TYR A 53 0.07 -1.91 -4.67
CA TYR A 53 1.24 -2.77 -4.54
C TYR A 53 2.06 -2.47 -3.29
N GLN A 54 2.42 -1.21 -3.07
CA GLN A 54 3.22 -0.81 -1.90
C GLN A 54 2.50 -1.16 -0.59
N SER A 55 1.20 -0.89 -0.50
CA SER A 55 0.41 -1.20 0.70
C SER A 55 0.30 -2.68 0.97
N LEU A 56 -0.05 -3.49 -0.03
CA LEU A 56 -0.12 -4.93 0.10
C LEU A 56 1.25 -5.52 0.48
N LEU A 57 2.33 -5.11 -0.19
CA LEU A 57 3.68 -5.63 0.08
C LEU A 57 4.14 -5.31 1.50
N PHE A 58 4.05 -4.05 1.95
CA PHE A 58 4.54 -3.66 3.26
C PHE A 58 3.66 -4.15 4.41
N SER A 59 2.35 -4.30 4.17
CA SER A 59 1.42 -4.93 5.13
C SER A 59 1.46 -6.46 5.11
N ASN A 60 2.26 -7.08 4.23
CA ASN A 60 2.38 -8.53 4.18
C ASN A 60 3.21 -9.06 5.36
N GLU A 61 2.71 -10.12 6.02
CA GLU A 61 3.37 -10.72 7.18
C GLU A 61 4.70 -11.42 6.86
N GLN A 62 4.92 -11.80 5.60
CA GLN A 62 6.16 -12.45 5.15
C GLN A 62 7.22 -11.46 4.68
N TYR A 63 6.85 -10.18 4.52
CA TYR A 63 7.77 -9.15 4.03
C TYR A 63 8.32 -8.32 5.18
N PHE A 64 9.62 -8.45 5.46
CA PHE A 64 10.30 -7.68 6.51
C PHE A 64 11.32 -6.74 5.89
N LEU A 65 11.25 -5.48 6.29
CA LEU A 65 12.22 -4.48 5.90
C LEU A 65 13.27 -4.28 6.99
N LYS A 66 14.51 -4.13 6.57
CA LYS A 66 15.60 -3.79 7.48
C LYS A 66 15.53 -2.29 7.82
N ASN A 67 15.73 -1.96 9.10
CA ASN A 67 15.83 -0.57 9.58
C ASN A 67 16.72 0.32 8.70
N SER A 68 17.85 -0.22 8.23
CA SER A 68 18.85 0.51 7.44
C SER A 68 18.33 1.06 6.11
N ILE A 69 17.28 0.47 5.52
CA ILE A 69 16.70 0.89 4.23
C ILE A 69 15.37 1.63 4.38
N PHE A 70 14.92 1.88 5.62
CA PHE A 70 13.61 2.49 5.87
C PHE A 70 13.44 3.84 5.20
N ASN A 71 14.36 4.76 5.47
CA ASN A 71 14.25 6.13 5.01
C ASN A 71 14.30 6.21 3.48
N GLU A 72 15.08 5.33 2.86
CA GLU A 72 15.12 5.20 1.41
C GLU A 72 13.76 4.77 0.85
N ILE A 73 13.13 3.74 1.44
CA ILE A 73 11.82 3.26 1.02
C ILE A 73 10.73 4.28 1.30
N LYS A 74 10.74 4.91 2.48
CA LYS A 74 9.80 5.97 2.88
C LYS A 74 9.78 7.09 1.84
N SER A 75 10.96 7.55 1.40
CA SER A 75 11.05 8.59 0.36
C SER A 75 10.44 8.17 -0.99
N LYS A 76 10.42 6.86 -1.28
CA LYS A 76 9.89 6.26 -2.50
C LYS A 76 8.39 5.90 -2.41
N LEU A 77 7.76 5.99 -1.24
CA LEU A 77 6.31 5.81 -1.11
C LEU A 77 5.56 6.83 -1.97
N VAL A 78 4.42 6.41 -2.50
CA VAL A 78 3.56 7.27 -3.32
C VAL A 78 2.40 7.87 -2.56
N PHE A 79 2.29 7.58 -1.26
CA PHE A 79 1.26 8.06 -0.33
C PHE A 79 1.89 8.39 1.03
N GLU A 80 1.23 9.22 1.81
CA GLU A 80 1.64 9.59 3.18
C GLU A 80 0.96 8.71 4.24
N ASN A 81 -0.30 8.36 4.01
CA ASN A 81 -1.12 7.57 4.94
C ASN A 81 -1.94 6.55 4.16
N ALA A 82 -2.20 5.39 4.76
CA ALA A 82 -3.00 4.36 4.12
C ALA A 82 -3.73 3.43 5.09
N LYS A 83 -4.92 2.98 4.66
CA LYS A 83 -5.77 2.00 5.34
C LYS A 83 -6.16 0.85 4.41
N ILE A 84 -6.31 -0.33 4.99
CA ILE A 84 -6.81 -1.55 4.33
C ILE A 84 -7.97 -2.08 5.19
N ASP A 85 -9.17 -2.21 4.62
CA ASP A 85 -10.38 -2.63 5.35
C ASP A 85 -10.57 -1.86 6.68
N ASN A 86 -10.47 -0.53 6.61
CA ASN A 86 -10.50 0.42 7.73
C ASN A 86 -9.38 0.28 8.79
N LEU A 87 -8.44 -0.65 8.62
CA LEU A 87 -7.28 -0.79 9.48
C LEU A 87 -6.15 0.09 8.95
N SER A 88 -5.73 1.08 9.74
CA SER A 88 -4.52 1.86 9.45
C SER A 88 -3.30 0.94 9.50
N PHE A 89 -2.54 0.87 8.41
CA PHE A 89 -1.28 0.11 8.40
C PHE A 89 -0.04 1.00 8.24
N TRP A 90 -0.23 2.19 7.67
CA TRP A 90 0.82 3.17 7.49
C TRP A 90 0.30 4.57 7.81
N LYS A 91 1.05 5.29 8.65
CA LYS A 91 0.79 6.67 8.99
C LYS A 91 2.12 7.39 9.16
N ASP A 92 2.35 8.45 8.40
CA ASP A 92 3.54 9.27 8.58
C ASP A 92 3.35 10.18 9.79
N GLU A 93 4.06 9.88 10.89
CA GLU A 93 4.02 10.66 12.14
C GLU A 93 5.28 11.51 12.35
N SER A 94 6.00 11.84 11.26
CA SER A 94 7.31 12.53 11.25
C SER A 94 7.43 13.86 12.01
N HIS A 95 6.36 14.37 12.62
CA HIS A 95 6.40 15.56 13.47
C HIS A 95 6.64 15.31 14.96
N ASN A 96 6.49 14.07 15.48
CA ASN A 96 6.67 13.82 16.91
C ASN A 96 7.38 12.48 17.19
N SER A 97 8.56 12.57 17.80
CA SER A 97 9.28 11.58 18.64
C SER A 97 10.11 10.44 18.02
N ILE A 98 11.43 10.52 18.32
CA ILE A 98 12.45 9.49 18.67
C ILE A 98 12.53 8.20 17.80
N PRO A 99 13.74 7.83 17.31
CA PRO A 99 13.96 6.65 16.46
C PRO A 99 13.88 5.34 17.27
N HIS A 100 12.68 4.92 17.65
CA HIS A 100 12.39 3.55 18.03
C HIS A 100 11.70 2.86 16.84
N ASN A 101 12.28 1.75 16.36
CA ASN A 101 11.84 0.89 15.24
C ASN A 101 10.48 1.29 14.62
N GLU A 102 10.48 2.26 13.71
CA GLU A 102 9.23 2.70 13.05
C GLU A 102 8.58 1.56 12.26
N PHE A 103 9.33 0.52 11.92
CA PHE A 103 8.83 -0.68 11.26
C PHE A 103 7.93 -1.57 12.12
N ASP A 104 8.12 -1.59 13.44
CA ASP A 104 7.22 -2.33 14.34
C ASP A 104 5.82 -1.67 14.38
N LYS A 105 5.69 -0.45 13.85
CA LYS A 105 4.42 0.27 13.70
C LYS A 105 3.67 -0.07 12.40
N ILE A 106 4.29 -0.74 11.42
CA ILE A 106 3.57 -1.19 10.22
C ILE A 106 2.71 -2.38 10.59
N ASN A 107 1.39 -2.20 10.59
CA ASN A 107 0.49 -3.31 10.87
C ASN A 107 0.56 -4.34 9.74
N LYS A 108 0.83 -5.59 10.11
CA LYS A 108 0.79 -6.74 9.22
C LYS A 108 -0.65 -7.23 9.10
N ILE A 109 -1.23 -7.08 7.91
CA ILE A 109 -2.65 -7.34 7.63
C ILE A 109 -2.81 -8.48 6.63
N VAL A 110 -1.91 -8.56 5.65
CA VAL A 110 -2.00 -9.46 4.50
C VAL A 110 -1.13 -10.70 4.70
N SER A 111 -1.68 -11.89 4.42
CA SER A 111 -0.97 -13.18 4.54
C SER A 111 -0.85 -13.96 3.24
N PHE A 112 -1.42 -13.47 2.13
CA PHE A 112 -1.37 -14.14 0.83
C PHE A 112 -0.19 -13.65 -0.03
N PRO A 113 0.29 -14.45 -1.00
CA PRO A 113 1.34 -14.03 -1.94
C PRO A 113 0.89 -12.84 -2.79
N ILE A 114 1.79 -11.90 -3.01
CA ILE A 114 1.56 -10.71 -3.84
C ILE A 114 2.56 -10.74 -4.98
N VAL A 115 2.06 -10.64 -6.22
CA VAL A 115 2.88 -10.55 -7.43
C VAL A 115 2.55 -9.24 -8.10
N TYR A 116 3.58 -8.43 -8.36
CA TYR A 116 3.47 -7.22 -9.16
C TYR A 116 4.12 -7.45 -10.52
N ILE A 117 3.32 -7.32 -11.57
CA ILE A 117 3.75 -7.42 -12.95
C ILE A 117 3.72 -6.00 -13.52
N PRO A 118 4.84 -5.25 -13.47
CA PRO A 118 4.90 -3.95 -14.11
C PRO A 118 4.75 -4.12 -15.62
N ALA A 119 4.13 -3.16 -16.28
CA ALA A 119 4.24 -3.06 -17.72
C ALA A 119 5.69 -2.62 -18.05
N GLN A 120 6.54 -3.56 -18.45
CA GLN A 120 7.81 -3.23 -19.11
C GLN A 120 7.53 -2.73 -20.52
N GLU A 121 8.30 -1.73 -20.97
CA GLU A 121 8.34 -1.25 -22.35
C GLU A 121 6.96 -1.04 -22.99
N ARG A 122 6.31 0.09 -22.67
CA ARG A 122 5.31 0.63 -23.60
C ARG A 122 6.08 1.03 -24.85
N GLY A 123 6.02 0.18 -25.87
CA GLY A 123 6.93 0.13 -27.01
C GLY A 123 7.50 1.46 -27.49
N TYR A 124 8.80 1.42 -27.75
CA TYR A 124 9.41 1.97 -28.97
C TYR A 124 10.33 0.89 -29.55
#